data_AF-A0A9E3BRZ5-F1
#
_entry.id   AF-A0A9E3BRZ5-F1
#
_cell.length_a   1.000
_cell.length_b   1.000
_cell.length_c   1.000
_cell.angle_alpha   90.00
_cell.angle_beta   90.00
_cell.angle_gamma   90.00
#
_symmetry.space_group_name_H-M   'P 1'
#
loop_
_entity.id
_entity.type
_entity.pdbx_description
1 polymer ?
#
loop_
_entity_poly.entity_id
_entity_poly.type
_entity_poly.pdbx_seq_one_letter_code
_entity_poly.pdbx_strand_id
1 'polypeptide(L)' 'KGKGLGTHMMRRLIDWARQHRITEICGEILAENTNMLLFARNLGFTLRHLPADPEIVEARLVLEAARGPG' A
#
# COMPACT_ATOMS: atom_id res chain seq x y z
N LYS A 1 20.07 4.91 -9.43
CA LYS A 1 19.95 6.03 -8.45
C LYS A 1 18.57 6.66 -8.67
N GLY A 2 17.66 6.52 -7.70
CA GLY A 2 16.25 6.97 -7.80
C GLY A 2 15.44 6.68 -6.52
N LYS A 3 16.14 6.47 -5.40
CA LYS A 3 15.66 5.75 -4.19
C LYS A 3 14.64 6.52 -3.33
N GLY A 4 14.08 7.62 -3.80
CA GLY A 4 13.23 8.48 -2.98
C GLY A 4 12.04 9.12 -3.68
N LEU A 5 12.05 9.21 -5.02
CA LEU A 5 10.96 9.87 -5.75
C LEU A 5 9.66 9.07 -5.62
N GLY A 6 9.72 7.74 -5.83
CA GLY A 6 8.56 6.87 -5.66
C GLY A 6 7.99 6.95 -4.24
N THR A 7 8.85 6.90 -3.22
CA THR A 7 8.44 7.05 -1.82
C THR A 7 7.78 8.40 -1.55
N HIS A 8 8.35 9.49 -2.07
CA HIS A 8 7.80 10.82 -1.89
C HIS A 8 6.43 10.96 -2.56
N MET A 9 6.29 10.48 -3.79
CA MET A 9 5.02 10.52 -4.53
C MET A 9 3.94 9.69 -3.83
N MET A 10 4.25 8.45 -3.42
CA MET A 10 3.29 7.61 -2.72
C MET A 10 2.86 8.20 -1.38
N ARG A 11 3.79 8.78 -0.60
CA ARG A 11 3.43 9.47 0.65
C ARG A 11 2.49 10.65 0.39
N ARG A 12 2.76 11.47 -0.62
CA ARG A 12 1.89 12.58 -1.01
C ARG A 12 0.50 12.10 -1.44
N LEU A 13 0.42 10.98 -2.16
CA LEU A 13 -0.84 10.37 -2.56
C LEU A 13 -1.64 9.85 -1.36
N ILE A 14 -0.98 9.19 -0.41
CA ILE A 14 -1.58 8.72 0.84
C ILE A 14 -2.12 9.90 1.67
N ASP A 15 -1.33 10.98 1.80
CA ASP A 15 -1.74 12.17 2.55
C ASP A 15 -2.91 12.90 1.86
N TRP A 16 -2.89 12.98 0.54
CA TRP A 16 -4.02 13.49 -0.24
C TRP A 16 -5.27 12.64 -0.01
N ALA A 17 -5.14 11.30 -0.04
CA ALA A 17 -6.25 10.39 0.15
C ALA A 17 -6.88 10.53 1.54
N ARG A 18 -6.07 10.70 2.59
CA ARG A 18 -6.55 11.01 3.95
C ARG A 18 -7.35 12.32 3.99
N GLN A 19 -6.86 13.38 3.34
CA GLN A 19 -7.57 14.67 3.30
C GLN A 19 -8.91 14.59 2.56
N HIS A 20 -9.04 13.65 1.62
CA HIS A 20 -10.25 13.46 0.82
C HIS A 20 -11.19 12.39 1.40
N ARG A 21 -10.97 11.93 2.64
CA ARG A 21 -11.78 10.91 3.32
C ARG A 21 -11.84 9.58 2.57
N ILE A 22 -10.76 9.23 1.87
CA ILE A 22 -10.58 7.87 1.36
C ILE A 22 -10.25 6.98 2.54
N THR A 23 -10.95 5.86 2.65
CA THR A 23 -10.84 4.93 3.78
C THR A 23 -9.75 3.88 3.55
N GLU A 24 -9.46 3.54 2.30
CA GLU A 24 -8.45 2.54 1.94
C GLU A 24 -7.81 2.79 0.57
N ILE A 25 -6.59 2.29 0.41
CA ILE A 25 -5.90 2.17 -0.87
C ILE A 25 -5.59 0.70 -1.09
N CYS A 26 -6.01 0.19 -2.24
CA CYS A 26 -5.79 -1.19 -2.68
C CYS A 26 -4.99 -1.22 -3.98
N GLY A 27 -4.25 -2.29 -4.21
CA GLY A 27 -3.51 -2.52 -5.45
C GLY A 27 -3.02 -3.95 -5.57
N GLU A 28 -2.56 -4.30 -6.76
CA GLU A 28 -2.03 -5.63 -7.09
C GLU A 28 -0.56 -5.50 -7.47
N ILE A 29 0.25 -6.42 -6.97
CA ILE A 29 1.69 -6.47 -7.22
C ILE A 29 2.04 -7.90 -7.65
N LEU A 30 2.82 -8.05 -8.72
CA LEU A 30 3.36 -9.34 -9.10
C LEU A 30 4.20 -9.93 -7.96
N ALA A 31 3.99 -11.20 -7.62
CA ALA A 31 4.63 -11.90 -6.51
C ALA A 31 6.16 -11.94 -6.64
N GLU A 32 6.68 -11.93 -7.87
CA GLU A 32 8.13 -11.89 -8.16
C GLU A 32 8.75 -10.49 -7.98
N ASN A 33 7.94 -9.41 -7.93
CA ASN A 33 8.42 -8.05 -7.79
C ASN A 33 8.75 -7.71 -6.33
N THR A 34 9.75 -8.40 -5.79
CA THR A 34 10.24 -8.28 -4.42
C THR A 34 10.56 -6.84 -4.01
N ASN A 35 11.08 -6.03 -4.93
CA ASN A 35 11.35 -4.61 -4.71
C ASN A 35 10.06 -3.81 -4.44
N MET A 36 9.01 -4.03 -5.24
CA MET A 36 7.72 -3.36 -5.05
C MET A 36 6.99 -3.87 -3.81
N LEU A 37 7.05 -5.17 -3.53
CA LEU A 37 6.49 -5.76 -2.31
C LEU A 37 7.14 -5.16 -1.05
N LEU A 38 8.47 -5.05 -1.02
CA LEU A 38 9.20 -4.41 0.07
C LEU A 38 8.85 -2.92 0.17
N PHE A 39 8.75 -2.23 -0.96
CA PHE A 39 8.35 -0.82 -1.00
C PHE A 39 6.95 -0.59 -0.44
N ALA A 40 5.97 -1.40 -0.84
CA ALA A 40 4.60 -1.33 -0.32
C ALA A 40 4.55 -1.63 1.19
N ARG A 41 5.28 -2.65 1.66
CA ARG A 41 5.41 -2.94 3.11
C ARG A 41 5.98 -1.75 3.88
N ASN A 42 7.04 -1.12 3.35
CA ASN A 42 7.66 0.05 3.98
C ASN A 42 6.74 1.29 4.04
N LEU A 43 5.70 1.34 3.20
CA LEU A 43 4.66 2.36 3.22
C LEU A 43 3.48 2.02 4.14
N GLY A 44 3.46 0.83 4.74
CA GLY A 44 2.41 0.38 5.66
C GLY A 44 1.31 -0.46 5.01
N PHE A 45 1.47 -0.89 3.76
CA PHE A 45 0.50 -1.80 3.13
C PHE A 45 0.60 -3.19 3.77
N THR A 46 -0.55 -3.76 4.06
CA THR A 46 -0.72 -5.20 4.31
C THR A 46 -0.67 -5.93 2.97
N LEU A 47 0.04 -7.05 2.91
CA LEU A 47 0.19 -7.84 1.69
C LEU A 47 -0.43 -9.22 1.87
N ARG A 48 -1.22 -9.67 0.90
CA ARG A 48 -1.88 -10.97 0.90
C ARG A 48 -1.81 -11.61 -0.48
N HIS A 49 -1.33 -12.84 -0.57
CA HIS A 49 -1.42 -13.61 -1.82
C HIS A 49 -2.89 -13.93 -2.12
N LEU A 50 -3.27 -13.81 -3.39
CA LEU A 50 -4.60 -14.22 -3.82
C LEU A 50 -4.62 -15.75 -4.03
N PRO A 51 -5.50 -16.51 -3.37
CA PRO A 51 -5.57 -17.96 -3.57
C PRO A 51 -5.94 -18.35 -5.01
N ALA A 52 -6.69 -17.49 -5.69
CA ALA A 52 -7.09 -17.68 -7.09
C ALA A 52 -5.97 -17.37 -8.08
N ASP A 53 -4.98 -16.56 -7.68
CA ASP A 53 -3.86 -16.17 -8.51
C ASP A 53 -2.58 -16.01 -7.67
N PRO A 54 -1.75 -17.07 -7.56
CA PRO A 54 -0.52 -17.04 -6.79
C PRO A 54 0.53 -16.04 -7.29
N GLU A 55 0.42 -15.60 -8.55
CA GLU A 55 1.33 -14.63 -9.16
C GLU A 55 0.99 -13.20 -8.73
N ILE A 56 -0.16 -12.99 -8.08
CA ILE A 56 -0.62 -11.69 -7.60
C ILE A 56 -0.63 -11.62 -6.07
N VAL A 57 -0.08 -10.53 -5.56
CA VAL A 57 -0.16 -10.12 -4.17
C VAL A 57 -1.02 -8.86 -4.10
N GLU A 58 -2.13 -8.96 -3.38
CA GLU A 58 -2.97 -7.82 -3.03
C GLU A 58 -2.28 -7.00 -1.93
N ALA A 59 -2.11 -5.71 -2.17
CA ALA A 59 -1.61 -4.73 -1.23
C ALA A 59 -2.76 -3.84 -0.76
N ARG A 60 -2.98 -3.75 0.55
CA ARG A 60 -4.03 -2.91 1.14
C ARG A 60 -3.50 -2.03 2.26
N LEU A 61 -3.77 -0.73 2.18
CA LEU A 61 -3.48 0.26 3.20
C LEU A 61 -4.79 0.88 3.67
N VAL A 62 -5.16 0.63 4.92
CA VAL A 62 -6.29 1.29 5.57
C VAL A 62 -5.83 2.67 6.04
N LEU A 63 -6.52 3.73 5.60
CA LEU A 63 -6.19 5.12 5.92
C LEU A 63 -6.94 5.64 7.14
N GLU A 64 -8.13 5.11 7.39
CA GLU A 64 -8.86 5.29 8.62
C GLU A 64 -8.53 4.12 9.55
N ALA A 65 -7.51 4.26 10.40
CA ALA A 65 -7.47 3.39 11.56
C ALA A 65 -8.78 3.61 12.31
N ALA A 66 -9.57 2.55 12.46
CA ALA A 66 -10.72 2.52 13.34
C ALA A 66 -10.33 3.31 14.59
N ARG A 67 -11.08 4.37 14.91
CA ARG A 67 -11.07 4.94 16.26
C ARG A 67 -11.31 3.75 17.19
N GLY A 68 -10.24 3.21 17.77
CA GLY A 68 -10.36 2.43 19.00
C GLY A 68 -11.03 3.34 20.03
N PRO A 69 -11.89 2.80 20.91
CA PRO A 69 -12.59 3.62 21.88
C PRO A 69 -11.56 4.38 22.73
N GLY A 70 -11.89 5.63 23.04
CA GLY A 70 -11.06 6.51 23.87
C GLY A 70 -10.82 6.01 25.27
#